data_AF-A0A538FLC3-F1
#
_entry.id   AF-A0A538FLC3-F1
#
_cell.length_a   1.000
_cell.length_b   1.000
_cell.length_c   1.000
_cell.angle_alpha   90.00
_cell.angle_beta   90.00
_cell.angle_gamma   90.00
#
_symmetry.space_group_name_H-M   'P 1'
#
loop_
_entity.id
_entity.type
_entity.pdbx_description
1 polymer ?
#
loop_
_entity_poly.entity_id
_entity_poly.type
_entity_poly.pdbx_seq_one_letter_code
_entity_poly.pdbx_strand_id
1 'polypeptide(L)' 'MIRPGLWGTAAAQLLRLAPRRWWRRWPPVPRPDRGYLRFRAETMWGDAQHQPDPDDLVAYLRWCRSMRDALR' A
#
# COMPACT_ATOMS: atom_id res chain seq x y z
N MET A 1 -1.15 1.95 -18.43
CA MET A 1 0.10 1.19 -18.67
C MET A 1 0.38 0.24 -17.51
N ILE A 2 0.57 -1.05 -17.78
CA ILE A 2 0.80 -2.08 -16.76
C ILE A 2 2.30 -2.07 -16.38
N ARG A 3 2.63 -2.12 -15.08
CA ARG A 3 4.02 -2.08 -14.56
C ARG A 3 4.37 -3.37 -13.81
N PRO A 4 4.69 -4.48 -14.52
CA PRO A 4 4.87 -5.80 -13.90
C PRO A 4 6.03 -5.83 -12.88
N GLY A 5 7.09 -5.05 -13.12
CA GLY A 5 8.24 -4.94 -12.21
C GLY A 5 7.93 -4.31 -10.84
N LEU A 6 6.70 -3.82 -10.60
CA LEU A 6 6.26 -3.30 -9.30
C LEU A 6 5.29 -4.25 -8.58
N TRP A 7 4.81 -5.31 -9.23
CA TRP A 7 3.79 -6.20 -8.66
C TRP A 7 4.27 -6.89 -7.38
N GLY A 8 5.52 -7.36 -7.36
CA GLY A 8 6.11 -7.94 -6.16
C GLY A 8 6.18 -6.94 -5.00
N THR A 9 6.55 -5.69 -5.29
CA THR A 9 6.56 -4.61 -4.28
C THR A 9 5.15 -4.29 -3.80
N ALA A 10 4.17 -4.23 -4.71
CA ALA A 10 2.77 -3.98 -4.39
C ALA A 10 2.19 -5.07 -3.48
N ALA A 11 2.39 -6.34 -3.83
CA ALA A 11 1.97 -7.47 -3.00
C ALA A 11 2.62 -7.44 -1.62
N ALA A 12 3.93 -7.17 -1.56
CA ALA A 12 4.65 -7.05 -0.29
C ALA A 12 4.12 -5.90 0.58
N GLN A 13 3.83 -4.73 -0.01
CA GLN A 13 3.23 -3.62 0.74
C GLN A 13 1.81 -3.96 1.21
N LEU A 14 0.98 -4.56 0.36
CA LEU A 14 -0.37 -4.99 0.74
C LEU A 14 -0.34 -5.95 1.93
N LEU A 15 0.56 -6.95 1.91
CA LEU A 15 0.70 -7.90 3.01
C LEU A 15 1.20 -7.24 4.31
N ARG A 16 2.06 -6.22 4.22
CA ARG A 16 2.56 -5.46 5.37
C ARG A 16 1.50 -4.55 6.00
N LEU A 17 0.61 -4.00 5.17
CA LEU A 17 -0.46 -3.10 5.60
C LEU A 17 -1.72 -3.86 6.05
N ALA A 18 -1.85 -5.12 5.66
CA ALA A 18 -2.95 -5.96 6.10
C ALA A 18 -2.87 -6.25 7.62
N PRO A 19 -4.00 -6.26 8.33
CA PRO A 19 -4.04 -6.55 9.76
C PRO A 19 -3.55 -7.98 10.05
N ARG A 20 -3.00 -8.21 11.24
CA ARG A 20 -2.58 -9.55 11.67
C ARG A 20 -3.75 -10.51 11.56
N ARG A 21 -3.49 -11.72 11.02
CA ARG A 21 -4.50 -12.79 10.83
C ARG A 21 -5.61 -12.45 9.82
N TRP A 22 -5.37 -11.56 8.85
CA TRP A 22 -6.32 -11.26 7.77
C TRP A 22 -6.87 -12.52 7.07
N TRP A 23 -6.07 -13.59 6.97
CA TRP A 23 -6.45 -14.88 6.38
C TRP A 23 -7.50 -15.67 7.17
N ARG A 24 -7.81 -15.31 8.42
CA ARG A 24 -8.82 -16.02 9.25
C ARG A 24 -10.26 -15.69 8.88
N ARG A 25 -10.49 -14.63 8.10
CA ARG A 25 -11.82 -14.21 7.68
C ARG A 25 -11.97 -14.49 6.18
N TRP A 26 -12.99 -15.26 5.83
CA TRP A 26 -13.30 -15.56 4.43
C TRP A 26 -14.11 -14.40 3.82
N PRO A 27 -13.81 -13.96 2.57
CA PRO A 27 -12.69 -14.39 1.72
C PRO A 27 -11.35 -13.81 2.20
N PRO A 28 -10.26 -14.59 2.20
CA PRO A 28 -8.96 -14.20 2.75
C PRO A 28 -8.26 -13.22 1.81
N VAL A 29 -8.66 -11.96 1.85
CA VAL A 29 -8.06 -10.88 1.07
C VAL A 29 -7.23 -10.00 1.99
N PRO A 30 -5.94 -9.76 1.70
CA PRO A 30 -5.10 -8.86 2.47
C PRO A 30 -5.51 -7.42 2.17
N ARG A 31 -6.58 -6.97 2.83
CA ARG A 31 -7.05 -5.58 2.74
C ARG A 31 -6.33 -4.75 3.80
N PRO A 32 -5.75 -3.59 3.44
CA PRO A 32 -5.19 -2.66 4.40
C PRO A 32 -6.22 -2.25 5.45
N ASP A 33 -5.75 -1.98 6.66
CA ASP A 33 -6.60 -1.44 7.72
C ASP A 33 -7.17 -0.06 7.33
N ARG A 34 -8.48 0.14 7.53
CA ARG A 34 -9.14 1.40 7.15
C ARG A 34 -8.69 2.58 8.01
N GLY A 35 -8.39 2.35 9.28
CA GLY A 35 -7.86 3.38 10.18
C GLY A 35 -6.49 3.84 9.74
N TYR A 36 -5.62 2.91 9.33
CA TYR A 36 -4.33 3.24 8.73
C TYR A 36 -4.47 4.04 7.43
N LEU A 37 -5.36 3.63 6.52
CA LEU A 37 -5.57 4.36 5.26
C LEU A 37 -6.08 5.78 5.52
N ARG A 38 -7.02 5.96 6.46
CA ARG A 38 -7.54 7.28 6.85
C ARG A 38 -6.44 8.17 7.42
N PHE A 39 -5.64 7.64 8.35
CA PHE A 39 -4.52 8.37 8.94
C PHE A 39 -3.51 8.80 7.87
N ARG A 40 -3.20 7.91 6.93
CA ARG A 40 -2.30 8.20 5.83
C ARG A 40 -2.86 9.29 4.92
N ALA A 41 -4.15 9.24 4.61
CA ALA A 41 -4.79 10.22 3.75
C ALA A 41 -4.79 11.62 4.38
N GLU A 42 -5.17 11.69 5.66
CA GLU A 42 -5.10 12.92 6.45
C GLU A 42 -3.69 13.52 6.48
N THR A 43 -2.66 12.69 6.69
CA THR A 43 -1.28 13.18 6.82
C THR A 43 -0.69 13.64 5.48
N MET A 44 -1.07 13.00 4.38
CA MET A 44 -0.51 13.28 3.06
C MET A 44 -1.25 14.41 2.33
N TRP A 45 -2.58 14.43 2.42
CA TRP A 45 -3.43 15.37 1.67
C TRP A 45 -4.22 16.33 2.55
N GLY A 46 -4.18 16.19 3.89
CA GLY A 46 -5.01 16.99 4.79
C GLY A 46 -6.49 16.62 4.77
N ASP A 47 -6.83 15.48 4.15
CA ASP A 47 -8.20 14.98 4.02
C ASP A 47 -8.23 13.45 4.17
N ALA A 48 -8.78 13.00 5.29
CA ALA A 48 -9.04 11.61 5.65
C ALA A 48 -9.86 10.81 4.62
N GLN A 49 -10.65 11.47 3.77
CA GLN A 49 -11.47 10.82 2.73
C GLN A 49 -10.82 10.87 1.34
N HIS A 50 -9.65 11.49 1.22
CA HIS A 50 -8.95 11.59 -0.05
C HIS A 50 -8.60 10.19 -0.59
N GLN A 51 -9.02 9.92 -1.83
CA GLN A 51 -8.69 8.69 -2.52
C GLN A 51 -7.40 8.89 -3.30
N PRO A 52 -6.38 8.03 -3.11
CA PRO A 52 -5.11 8.18 -3.79
C PRO A 52 -5.27 8.03 -5.31
N ASP A 53 -4.62 8.91 -6.05
CA ASP A 53 -4.53 8.78 -7.50
C ASP A 53 -3.68 7.54 -7.87
N PRO A 54 -4.01 6.80 -8.95
CA PRO A 54 -3.19 5.69 -9.43
C PRO A 54 -1.72 6.04 -9.64
N ASP A 55 -1.40 7.26 -10.08
CA ASP A 55 -0.01 7.67 -10.29
C ASP A 55 0.73 7.92 -8.97
N ASP A 56 0.06 8.42 -7.94
CA ASP A 56 0.61 8.54 -6.58
C ASP A 56 0.95 7.16 -6.00
N LEU A 57 0.07 6.17 -6.21
CA LEU A 57 0.32 4.79 -5.78
C LEU A 57 1.55 4.21 -6.48
N VAL A 58 1.70 4.47 -7.78
CA VAL A 58 2.86 4.00 -8.54
C VAL A 58 4.14 4.70 -8.10
N ALA A 59 4.09 6.02 -7.83
CA ALA A 59 5.22 6.77 -7.30
C ALA A 59 5.66 6.21 -5.94
N TYR A 60 4.70 5.96 -5.04
CA TYR A 60 4.94 5.34 -3.74
C TYR A 60 5.59 3.95 -3.87
N LEU A 61 5.09 3.08 -4.75
CA LEU A 61 5.66 1.74 -4.95
C LEU A 61 7.08 1.79 -5.53
N ARG A 62 7.37 2.75 -6.40
CA ARG A 62 8.73 3.00 -6.91
C ARG A 62 9.66 3.39 -5.77
N TRP A 63 9.23 4.30 -4.90
CA TRP A 63 9.98 4.73 -3.73
C TRP A 63 10.21 3.59 -2.73
N CYS A 64 9.19 2.76 -2.45
CA CYS A 64 9.36 1.58 -1.59
C CYS A 64 10.38 0.58 -2.14
N ARG A 65 10.46 0.43 -3.47
CA ARG A 65 11.47 -0.42 -4.11
C ARG A 65 12.86 0.20 -3.97
N SER A 66 13.03 1.48 -4.31
CA SER A 66 14.34 2.14 -4.23
C SER A 66 14.89 2.16 -2.80
N MET A 67 14.05 2.38 -1.79
CA MET A 67 14.47 2.27 -0.38
C MET A 67 14.93 0.87 -0.01
N ARG A 68 14.23 -0.17 -0.48
CA ARG A 68 14.65 -1.55 -0.20
C ARG A 68 16.01 -1.84 -0.82
N ASP A 69 16.22 -1.38 -2.05
CA ASP A 69 17.48 -1.57 -2.77
C ASP A 69 18.62 -0.80 -2.11
N ALA A 70 18.35 0.41 -1.58
CA ALA A 70 19.33 1.22 -0.86
C ALA A 70 19.71 0.67 0.54
N LEU A 71 18.84 -0.16 1.14
CA LEU A 71 19.06 -0.79 2.44
C LEU A 71 19.74 -2.17 2.35
N ARG A 72 20.11 -2.61 1.15
CA ARG A 72 20.77 -3.88 0.88
C ARG A 72 22.26 -3.67 0.67
#